data_AF-A0A957LG27-F1
#
_entry.id   AF-A0A957LG27-F1
#
_cell.length_a   1.000
_cell.length_b   1.000
_cell.length_c   1.000
_cell.angle_alpha   90.00
_cell.angle_beta   90.00
_cell.angle_gamma   90.00
#
_symmetry.space_group_name_H-M   'P 1'
#
loop_
_entity.id
_entity.type
_entity.pdbx_description
1 polymer ?
#
loop_
_entity_poly.entity_id
_entity_poly.type
_entity_poly.pdbx_seq_one_letter_code
_entity_poly.pdbx_strand_id
1 'polypeptide(L)'
;SDMRPLELARAIREEQQATADDVTTLAQIGITAAYRRKLATLPDKLIYELETYRLPDLPDIALKVGEEYRSLTPPLGVPGLSMGQKCTAILSIILVERNTPLVIDQPEDDLDNAFIFREIVQTLRREKERRQFIIATHNANIPVSGDAELIILMNANEEHGWAAYRGSIDDHAIRGPVETILEGGREAFLLRQAKYSMVNY
;
A
#
# COMPACT_ATOMS: atom_id res chain seq x y z
N SER A 1 7.08 -12.71 -24.29
CA SER A 1 7.50 -14.02 -23.79
C SER A 1 8.51 -13.76 -22.68
N ASP A 2 8.30 -14.35 -21.52
CA ASP A 2 9.19 -14.14 -20.37
C ASP A 2 10.46 -15.00 -20.56
N MET A 3 11.52 -14.38 -21.10
CA MET A 3 12.83 -15.00 -21.21
C MET A 3 13.44 -15.15 -19.81
N ARG A 4 13.71 -16.39 -19.40
CA ARG A 4 14.34 -16.68 -18.09
C ARG A 4 15.80 -16.22 -18.07
N PRO A 5 16.38 -15.91 -16.89
CA PRO A 5 17.79 -15.52 -16.78
C PRO A 5 18.76 -16.48 -17.47
N LEU A 6 18.52 -17.79 -17.38
CA LEU A 6 19.31 -18.81 -18.07
C LEU A 6 19.18 -18.75 -19.61
N GLU A 7 17.98 -18.48 -20.12
CA GLU A 7 17.73 -18.35 -21.56
C GLU A 7 18.38 -17.07 -22.10
N LEU A 8 18.32 -15.99 -21.32
CA LEU A 8 19.02 -14.74 -21.63
C LEU A 8 20.54 -14.95 -21.64
N ALA A 9 21.10 -15.64 -20.64
CA ALA A 9 22.53 -15.92 -20.60
C ALA A 9 23.00 -16.75 -21.81
N ARG A 10 22.23 -17.77 -22.20
CA ARG A 10 22.51 -18.57 -23.41
C ARG A 10 22.44 -17.73 -24.67
N ALA A 11 21.43 -16.87 -24.80
CA ALA A 11 21.28 -15.97 -25.94
C ALA A 11 22.43 -14.95 -26.02
N ILE A 12 22.97 -14.50 -24.88
CA ILE A 12 24.16 -13.66 -24.84
C ILE A 12 25.41 -14.43 -25.29
N ARG A 13 25.60 -15.68 -24.84
CA ARG A 13 26.72 -16.53 -25.28
C ARG A 13 26.64 -16.86 -26.77
N GLU A 14 25.44 -17.11 -27.29
CA GLU A 14 25.19 -17.27 -28.72
C GLU A 14 25.61 -15.99 -29.48
N GLU A 15 25.21 -14.81 -29.00
CA GLU A 15 25.60 -13.53 -29.61
C GLU A 15 27.11 -13.28 -29.58
N GLN A 16 27.84 -13.77 -28.57
CA GLN A 16 29.30 -13.66 -28.48
C GLN A 16 30.03 -14.50 -29.52
N GLN A 17 29.41 -15.61 -29.96
CA GLN A 17 29.99 -16.58 -30.89
C GLN A 17 29.46 -16.42 -32.32
N ALA A 18 28.37 -15.65 -32.47
CA ALA A 18 27.69 -15.41 -33.75
C ALA A 18 28.56 -14.60 -34.72
N THR A 19 28.47 -14.96 -35.99
CA THR A 19 29.04 -14.22 -37.11
C THR A 19 28.04 -13.17 -37.63
N ALA A 20 28.49 -12.27 -38.50
CA ALA A 20 27.66 -11.17 -38.99
C ALA A 20 26.38 -11.61 -39.74
N ASP A 21 26.38 -12.84 -40.27
CA ASP A 21 25.27 -13.41 -41.05
C ASP A 21 24.30 -14.25 -40.19
N ASP A 22 24.63 -14.50 -38.92
CA ASP A 22 23.82 -15.34 -38.04
C ASP A 22 22.61 -14.58 -37.47
N VAL A 23 21.44 -15.22 -37.50
CA VAL A 23 20.22 -14.70 -36.87
C VAL A 23 20.12 -15.26 -35.46
N THR A 24 20.66 -14.52 -34.49
CA THR A 24 20.70 -14.91 -33.07
C THR A 24 19.35 -14.83 -32.38
N THR A 25 19.19 -15.54 -31.26
CA THR A 25 17.98 -15.48 -30.43
C THR A 25 17.65 -14.03 -30.01
N LEU A 26 18.66 -13.23 -29.64
CA LEU A 26 18.46 -11.82 -29.26
C LEU A 26 17.92 -10.97 -30.43
N ALA A 27 18.31 -11.28 -31.67
CA ALA A 27 17.80 -10.60 -32.86
C ALA A 27 16.33 -10.97 -33.13
N GLN A 28 15.98 -12.24 -32.96
CA GLN A 28 14.61 -12.74 -33.17
C GLN A 28 13.60 -12.13 -32.19
N ILE A 29 14.01 -11.85 -30.95
CA ILE A 29 13.16 -11.17 -29.96
C ILE A 29 13.14 -9.64 -30.10
N GLY A 30 13.75 -9.10 -31.16
CA GLY A 30 13.68 -7.68 -31.50
C GLY A 30 14.66 -6.77 -30.76
N ILE A 31 15.70 -7.30 -30.10
CA ILE A 31 16.74 -6.46 -29.50
C ILE A 31 17.61 -5.85 -30.61
N THR A 32 17.79 -4.53 -30.56
CA THR A 32 18.55 -3.80 -31.58
C THR A 32 20.02 -4.22 -31.59
N ALA A 33 20.64 -4.15 -32.77
CA ALA A 33 22.05 -4.54 -32.94
C ALA A 33 23.03 -3.77 -32.02
N ALA A 34 22.67 -2.54 -31.61
CA ALA A 34 23.48 -1.76 -30.68
C ALA A 34 23.43 -2.34 -29.26
N TYR A 35 22.26 -2.76 -28.78
CA TYR A 35 22.12 -3.41 -27.48
C TYR A 35 22.70 -4.83 -27.48
N ARG A 36 22.50 -5.60 -28.56
CA ARG A 36 23.12 -6.93 -28.70
C ARG A 36 24.64 -6.89 -28.61
N ARG A 37 25.29 -5.93 -29.29
CA ARG A 37 26.74 -5.70 -29.17
C ARG A 37 27.17 -5.39 -27.74
N LYS A 38 26.42 -4.57 -27.00
CA LYS A 38 26.71 -4.29 -25.58
C LYS A 38 26.57 -5.55 -24.72
N LEU A 39 25.53 -6.35 -24.93
CA LEU A 39 25.31 -7.59 -24.21
C LEU A 39 26.43 -8.61 -24.50
N ALA A 40 26.89 -8.69 -25.75
CA ALA A 40 28.01 -9.56 -26.12
C ALA A 40 29.34 -9.15 -25.45
N THR A 41 29.51 -7.89 -25.05
CA THR A 41 30.69 -7.43 -24.31
C THR A 41 30.64 -7.72 -22.81
N LEU A 42 29.57 -8.33 -22.30
CA LEU A 42 29.47 -8.63 -20.88
C LEU A 42 30.56 -9.65 -20.45
N PRO A 43 31.24 -9.43 -19.32
CA PRO A 43 32.22 -10.36 -18.79
C PRO A 43 31.56 -11.67 -18.36
N ASP A 44 32.29 -12.78 -18.52
CA ASP A 44 31.83 -14.13 -18.16
C ASP A 44 31.26 -14.21 -16.73
N LYS A 45 31.83 -13.44 -15.79
CA LYS A 45 31.33 -13.40 -14.41
C LYS A 45 29.83 -13.04 -14.33
N LEU A 46 29.39 -12.00 -15.05
CA LEU A 46 27.98 -11.59 -15.05
C LEU A 46 27.09 -12.60 -15.77
N ILE A 47 27.61 -13.26 -16.80
CA ILE A 47 26.90 -14.33 -17.51
C ILE A 47 26.71 -15.54 -16.59
N TYR A 48 27.74 -15.94 -15.84
CA TYR A 48 27.63 -17.00 -14.83
C TYR A 48 26.65 -16.65 -13.72
N GLU A 49 26.63 -15.40 -13.26
CA GLU A 49 25.63 -14.92 -12.29
C GLU A 49 24.21 -15.08 -12.84
N LEU A 50 23.96 -14.75 -14.11
CA LEU A 50 22.66 -14.98 -14.77
C LEU A 50 22.32 -16.47 -14.92
N GLU A 51 23.29 -17.31 -15.28
CA GLU A 51 23.11 -18.77 -15.44
C GLU A 51 22.78 -19.46 -14.12
N THR A 52 23.31 -18.94 -13.01
CA THR A 52 23.13 -19.49 -11.66
C THR A 52 22.05 -18.75 -10.86
N TYR A 53 21.45 -17.70 -11.43
CA TYR A 53 20.41 -16.93 -10.78
C TYR A 53 19.18 -17.79 -10.52
N ARG A 54 18.90 -18.06 -9.24
CA ARG A 54 17.65 -18.68 -8.84
C ARG A 54 16.56 -17.62 -8.81
N LEU A 55 15.54 -17.81 -9.64
CA LEU A 55 14.33 -17.02 -9.55
C LEU A 55 13.66 -17.31 -8.20
N PRO A 56 13.51 -16.31 -7.32
CA PRO A 56 12.76 -16.51 -6.09
C PRO A 56 11.27 -16.70 -6.43
N ASP A 57 10.59 -17.58 -5.71
CA ASP A 57 9.13 -17.60 -5.72
C ASP A 57 8.63 -16.30 -5.09
N LEU A 58 7.84 -15.52 -5.84
CA LEU A 58 7.23 -14.30 -5.36
C LEU A 58 5.72 -14.53 -5.18
N PRO A 59 5.16 -14.27 -3.99
CA PRO A 59 3.71 -14.37 -3.82
C PRO A 59 3.03 -13.28 -4.66
N ASP A 60 2.13 -13.69 -5.54
CA ASP A 60 1.21 -12.75 -6.20
C ASP A 60 -0.04 -12.58 -5.34
N ILE A 61 -0.23 -11.38 -4.83
CA ILE A 61 -1.41 -11.01 -4.07
C ILE A 61 -2.37 -10.32 -5.03
N ALA A 62 -3.56 -10.89 -5.20
CA ALA A 62 -4.60 -10.30 -6.04
C ALA A 62 -5.91 -10.12 -5.27
N LEU A 63 -6.63 -9.04 -5.56
CA LEU A 63 -7.95 -8.74 -5.01
C LEU A 63 -9.00 -8.88 -6.12
N LYS A 64 -10.14 -9.50 -5.81
CA LYS A 64 -11.28 -9.55 -6.73
C LYS A 64 -11.97 -8.18 -6.78
N VAL A 65 -11.96 -7.54 -7.95
CA VAL A 65 -12.58 -6.23 -8.22
C VAL A 65 -13.62 -6.43 -9.32
N GLY A 66 -14.90 -6.45 -8.95
CA GLY A 66 -15.97 -6.88 -9.85
C GLY A 66 -15.86 -8.37 -10.15
N GLU A 67 -15.73 -8.73 -11.42
CA GLU A 67 -15.54 -10.13 -11.85
C GLU A 67 -14.06 -10.51 -12.10
N GLU A 68 -13.13 -9.56 -12.01
CA GLU A 68 -11.72 -9.76 -12.32
C GLU A 68 -10.85 -9.76 -11.07
N TYR A 69 -9.79 -10.57 -11.07
CA TYR A 69 -8.72 -10.46 -10.09
C TYR A 69 -7.66 -9.48 -10.62
N ARG A 70 -7.28 -8.51 -9.78
CA ARG A 70 -6.22 -7.55 -10.09
C ARG A 70 -5.07 -7.71 -9.11
N SER A 71 -3.85 -7.76 -9.64
CA SER A 71 -2.63 -7.94 -8.84
C SER A 71 -2.24 -6.65 -8.10
N LEU A 72 -1.70 -6.82 -6.90
CA LEU A 72 -1.09 -5.78 -6.08
C LEU A 72 0.25 -5.30 -6.68
N THR A 73 0.96 -6.23 -7.33
CA THR A 73 2.26 -6.04 -8.01
C THR A 73 2.14 -6.52 -9.46
N PRO A 74 1.37 -5.82 -10.31
CA PRO A 74 1.15 -6.24 -11.68
C PRO A 74 2.45 -6.16 -12.51
N PRO A 75 2.59 -6.98 -13.56
CA PRO A 75 3.63 -6.78 -14.56
C PRO A 75 3.57 -5.39 -15.20
N LEU A 76 4.71 -4.91 -15.70
CA LEU A 76 4.79 -3.61 -16.37
C LEU A 76 3.80 -3.53 -17.54
N GLY A 77 2.98 -2.48 -17.57
CA GLY A 77 1.97 -2.27 -18.61
C GLY A 77 0.62 -2.95 -18.33
N VAL A 78 0.50 -3.74 -17.25
CA VAL A 78 -0.77 -4.33 -16.82
C VAL A 78 -1.40 -3.47 -15.72
N PRO A 79 -2.70 -3.11 -15.83
CA PRO A 79 -3.39 -2.39 -14.76
C PRO A 79 -3.47 -3.23 -13.48
N GLY A 80 -2.92 -2.72 -12.37
CA GLY A 80 -3.04 -3.34 -11.06
C GLY A 80 -4.17 -2.79 -10.21
N LEU A 81 -4.11 -3.12 -8.92
CA LEU A 81 -4.95 -2.49 -7.90
C LEU A 81 -4.63 -0.98 -7.78
N SER A 82 -5.67 -0.17 -7.57
CA SER A 82 -5.51 1.22 -7.14
C SER A 82 -4.87 1.29 -5.75
N MET A 83 -4.35 2.45 -5.33
CA MET A 83 -3.76 2.61 -3.99
C MET A 83 -4.73 2.21 -2.88
N GLY A 84 -5.99 2.64 -2.95
CA GLY A 84 -7.04 2.20 -2.03
C GLY A 84 -7.21 0.68 -2.04
N GLN A 85 -7.36 0.06 -3.21
CA GLN A 85 -7.51 -1.38 -3.29
C GLN A 85 -6.31 -2.16 -2.74
N LYS A 86 -5.08 -1.64 -2.92
CA LYS A 86 -3.87 -2.21 -2.31
C LYS A 86 -3.94 -2.16 -0.79
N CYS A 87 -4.33 -1.00 -0.22
CA CYS A 87 -4.51 -0.88 1.23
C CYS A 87 -5.60 -1.84 1.75
N THR A 88 -6.76 -1.97 1.08
CA THR A 88 -7.78 -2.96 1.46
C THR A 88 -7.21 -4.39 1.46
N ALA A 89 -6.48 -4.77 0.41
CA ALA A 89 -5.92 -6.11 0.30
C ALA A 89 -4.90 -6.40 1.41
N ILE A 90 -3.96 -5.47 1.64
CA ILE A 90 -2.94 -5.58 2.69
C ILE A 90 -3.59 -5.65 4.07
N LEU A 91 -4.53 -4.75 4.37
CA LEU A 91 -5.23 -4.76 5.65
C LEU A 91 -6.00 -6.07 5.83
N SER A 92 -6.73 -6.52 4.82
CA SER A 92 -7.46 -7.79 4.88
C SER A 92 -6.53 -8.95 5.24
N ILE A 93 -5.33 -9.01 4.64
CA ILE A 93 -4.32 -10.04 4.93
C ILE A 93 -3.82 -9.91 6.37
N ILE A 94 -3.41 -8.70 6.78
CA ILE A 94 -2.89 -8.45 8.13
C ILE A 94 -3.92 -8.83 9.19
N LEU A 95 -5.21 -8.59 8.93
CA LEU A 95 -6.32 -8.87 9.84
C LEU A 95 -6.68 -10.36 9.97
N VAL A 96 -6.21 -11.22 9.07
CA VAL A 96 -6.37 -12.68 9.22
C VAL A 96 -5.64 -13.17 10.46
N GLU A 97 -4.53 -12.55 10.82
CA GLU A 97 -3.74 -12.89 12.01
C GLU A 97 -4.32 -12.20 13.25
N ARG A 98 -4.73 -12.98 14.27
CA ARG A 98 -5.62 -12.47 15.34
C ARG A 98 -4.98 -12.37 16.72
N ASN A 99 -3.87 -13.05 16.97
CA ASN A 99 -3.38 -13.28 18.34
C ASN A 99 -2.37 -12.23 18.85
N THR A 100 -2.09 -11.18 18.08
CA THR A 100 -1.13 -10.13 18.44
C THR A 100 -1.74 -8.75 18.23
N PRO A 101 -1.46 -7.74 19.06
CA PRO A 101 -1.89 -6.37 18.79
C PRO A 101 -1.40 -5.91 17.41
N LEU A 102 -2.22 -5.13 16.70
CA LEU A 102 -1.80 -4.47 15.46
C LEU A 102 -1.52 -3.00 15.72
N VAL A 103 -0.31 -2.55 15.40
CA VAL A 103 0.07 -1.14 15.41
C VAL A 103 0.08 -0.63 13.98
N ILE A 104 -0.67 0.43 13.69
CA ILE A 104 -0.72 1.06 12.37
C ILE A 104 -0.44 2.54 12.53
N ASP A 105 0.53 3.04 11.77
CA ASP A 105 0.85 4.45 11.69
C ASP A 105 0.30 5.03 10.40
N GLN A 106 -0.47 6.12 10.50
CA GLN A 106 -1.10 6.83 9.40
C GLN A 106 -1.69 5.92 8.31
N PRO A 107 -2.64 5.01 8.65
CA PRO A 107 -3.30 4.16 7.67
C PRO A 107 -4.02 4.94 6.56
N GLU A 108 -4.24 6.25 6.74
CA GLU A 108 -4.91 7.15 5.82
C GLU A 108 -4.04 7.80 4.75
N ASP A 109 -2.71 7.72 4.86
CA ASP A 109 -1.83 8.39 3.91
C ASP A 109 -2.05 7.86 2.48
N ASP A 110 -2.07 8.77 1.51
CA ASP A 110 -2.35 8.52 0.08
C ASP A 110 -3.74 7.94 -0.24
N LEU A 111 -4.68 7.95 0.72
CA LEU A 111 -6.05 7.45 0.55
C LEU A 111 -7.08 8.57 0.62
N ASP A 112 -8.17 8.43 -0.16
CA ASP A 112 -9.28 9.38 -0.08
C ASP A 112 -10.19 9.12 1.14
N ASN A 113 -10.79 10.18 1.68
CA ASN A 113 -11.66 10.09 2.86
C ASN A 113 -12.84 9.12 2.68
N ALA A 114 -13.37 8.97 1.47
CA ALA A 114 -14.48 8.06 1.22
C ALA A 114 -14.05 6.60 1.31
N PHE A 115 -12.81 6.28 0.94
CA PHE A 115 -12.19 4.99 1.11
C PHE A 115 -11.89 4.71 2.59
N ILE A 116 -11.34 5.68 3.34
CA ILE A 116 -11.13 5.55 4.79
C ILE A 116 -12.42 5.16 5.50
N PHE A 117 -13.50 5.89 5.22
CA PHE A 117 -14.78 5.63 5.87
C PHE A 117 -15.42 4.29 5.46
N ARG A 118 -15.37 3.93 4.17
CA ARG A 118 -16.07 2.72 3.67
C ARG A 118 -15.32 1.43 3.94
N GLU A 119 -13.99 1.45 3.87
CA GLU A 119 -13.20 0.22 3.95
C GLU A 119 -12.47 0.11 5.28
N ILE A 120 -11.67 1.12 5.65
CA ILE A 120 -10.81 1.08 6.85
C ILE A 120 -11.67 1.03 8.11
N VAL A 121 -12.55 2.04 8.27
CA VAL A 121 -13.40 2.18 9.45
C VAL A 121 -14.30 0.95 9.65
N GLN A 122 -14.96 0.48 8.60
CA GLN A 122 -15.84 -0.69 8.68
C GLN A 122 -15.07 -1.95 9.09
N THR A 123 -13.85 -2.10 8.57
CA THR A 123 -13.00 -3.22 8.87
C THR A 123 -12.49 -3.17 10.31
N LEU A 124 -12.03 -2.01 10.79
CA LEU A 124 -11.62 -1.82 12.19
C LEU A 124 -12.76 -2.13 13.15
N ARG A 125 -13.97 -1.60 12.89
CA ARG A 125 -15.15 -1.88 13.73
C ARG A 125 -15.47 -3.37 13.85
N ARG A 126 -15.33 -4.12 12.75
CA ARG A 126 -15.61 -5.56 12.74
C ARG A 126 -14.53 -6.37 13.46
N GLU A 127 -13.27 -5.96 13.34
CA GLU A 127 -12.15 -6.76 13.85
C GLU A 127 -11.70 -6.36 15.27
N LYS A 128 -12.04 -5.15 15.77
CA LYS A 128 -11.61 -4.65 17.09
C LYS A 128 -12.05 -5.50 18.28
N GLU A 129 -13.15 -6.26 18.14
CA GLU A 129 -13.61 -7.21 19.15
C GLU A 129 -12.74 -8.49 19.20
N ARG A 130 -11.98 -8.77 18.14
CA ARG A 130 -11.21 -10.01 17.97
C ARG A 130 -9.71 -9.79 18.08
N ARG A 131 -9.24 -8.55 17.87
CA ARG A 131 -7.84 -8.16 17.90
C ARG A 131 -7.71 -6.72 18.40
N GLN A 132 -6.70 -6.44 19.21
CA GLN A 132 -6.41 -5.08 19.65
C GLN A 132 -5.75 -4.28 18.51
N PHE A 133 -6.24 -3.04 18.29
CA PHE A 133 -5.66 -2.08 17.36
C PHE A 133 -5.10 -0.88 18.12
N ILE A 134 -3.90 -0.44 17.73
CA ILE A 134 -3.27 0.79 18.18
C ILE A 134 -2.97 1.60 16.91
N ILE A 135 -3.65 2.73 16.75
CA ILE A 135 -3.58 3.51 15.51
C ILE A 135 -3.14 4.92 15.83
N ALA A 136 -2.08 5.37 15.16
CA ALA A 136 -1.71 6.78 15.10
C ALA A 136 -2.34 7.37 13.84
N THR A 137 -3.16 8.41 14.00
CA THR A 137 -3.93 9.00 12.90
C THR A 137 -4.24 10.46 13.17
N HIS A 138 -4.37 11.24 12.10
CA HIS A 138 -4.90 12.60 12.12
C HIS A 138 -6.29 12.70 11.49
N ASN A 139 -6.84 11.59 10.97
CA ASN A 139 -8.14 11.55 10.31
C ASN A 139 -9.24 11.25 11.34
N ALA A 140 -10.13 12.22 11.57
CA ALA A 140 -11.25 12.10 12.51
C ALA A 140 -12.15 10.87 12.27
N ASN A 141 -12.28 10.41 11.03
CA ASN A 141 -13.12 9.25 10.72
C ASN A 141 -12.64 7.97 11.41
N ILE A 142 -11.33 7.83 11.64
CA ILE A 142 -10.79 6.61 12.24
C ILE A 142 -11.19 6.47 13.71
N PRO A 143 -10.85 7.41 14.62
CA PRO A 143 -11.25 7.28 16.02
C PRO A 143 -12.74 7.57 16.26
N VAL A 144 -13.36 8.48 15.50
CA VAL A 144 -14.77 8.88 15.72
C VAL A 144 -15.72 7.89 15.07
N SER A 145 -15.64 7.69 13.75
CA SER A 145 -16.54 6.78 13.03
C SER A 145 -16.18 5.31 13.27
N GLY A 146 -14.91 5.02 13.56
CA GLY A 146 -14.44 3.71 14.02
C GLY A 146 -14.83 3.37 15.46
N ASP A 147 -15.42 4.32 16.19
CA ASP A 147 -15.95 4.11 17.54
C ASP A 147 -14.87 3.59 18.49
N ALA A 148 -13.77 4.35 18.60
CA ALA A 148 -12.62 3.94 19.39
C ALA A 148 -12.93 3.92 20.89
N GLU A 149 -12.59 2.82 21.56
CA GLU A 149 -12.77 2.64 23.00
C GLU A 149 -11.85 3.54 23.82
N LEU A 150 -10.68 3.88 23.26
CA LEU A 150 -9.70 4.75 23.88
C LEU A 150 -9.06 5.64 22.81
N ILE A 151 -9.27 6.95 22.96
CA ILE A 151 -8.58 7.99 22.21
C ILE A 151 -7.57 8.63 23.15
N ILE A 152 -6.33 8.76 22.68
CA ILE A 152 -5.27 9.51 23.36
C ILE A 152 -4.91 10.69 22.48
N LEU A 153 -5.24 11.90 22.94
CA LEU A 153 -4.90 13.12 22.23
C LEU A 153 -3.51 13.56 22.66
N MET A 154 -2.60 13.60 21.69
CA MET A 154 -1.23 14.02 21.88
C MET A 154 -1.07 15.51 21.58
N ASN A 155 -0.37 16.22 22.47
CA ASN A 155 0.16 17.55 22.20
C ASN A 155 1.68 17.49 22.13
N ALA A 156 2.29 18.49 21.50
CA ALA A 156 3.73 18.66 21.49
C ALA A 156 4.10 20.14 21.57
N ASN A 157 5.27 20.39 22.17
CA ASN A 157 5.98 21.65 22.06
C ASN A 157 7.37 21.39 21.43
N GLU A 158 8.25 22.37 21.46
CA GLU A 158 9.60 22.26 20.87
C GLU A 158 10.50 21.24 21.58
N GLU A 159 10.18 20.83 22.82
CA GLU A 159 11.03 19.95 23.63
C GLU A 159 10.51 18.51 23.71
N HIS A 160 9.20 18.30 23.85
CA HIS A 160 8.60 16.97 23.99
C HIS A 160 7.11 16.93 23.63
N GLY A 161 6.63 15.71 23.37
CA GLY A 161 5.20 15.39 23.26
C GLY A 161 4.64 14.83 24.57
N TRP A 162 3.36 15.05 24.83
CA TRP A 162 2.65 14.46 25.97
C TRP A 162 1.20 14.13 25.62
N ALA A 163 0.62 13.17 26.35
CA ALA A 163 -0.80 12.88 26.28
C ALA A 163 -1.58 13.97 27.02
N ALA A 164 -2.26 14.84 26.28
CA ALA A 164 -3.05 15.93 26.84
C ALA A 164 -4.40 15.42 27.39
N TYR A 165 -5.03 14.48 26.66
CA TYR A 165 -6.30 13.90 27.05
C TYR A 165 -6.36 12.40 26.72
N ARG A 166 -7.13 11.64 27.51
CA ARG A 166 -7.37 10.22 27.27
C ARG A 166 -8.79 9.82 27.69
N GLY A 167 -9.47 9.05 26.86
CA GLY A 167 -10.78 8.48 27.20
C GLY A 167 -11.52 8.00 25.95
N SER A 168 -12.73 7.48 26.16
CA SER A 168 -13.59 7.03 25.06
C SER A 168 -14.19 8.23 24.30
N ILE A 169 -14.56 8.03 23.03
CA ILE A 169 -15.33 9.01 22.25
C ILE A 169 -16.70 9.35 22.88
N ASP A 170 -17.21 8.47 23.74
CA ASP A 170 -18.45 8.69 24.47
C ASP A 170 -18.31 9.64 25.66
N ASP A 171 -17.09 9.90 26.12
CA ASP A 171 -16.83 10.77 27.26
C ASP A 171 -16.98 12.25 26.86
N HIS A 172 -17.86 12.97 27.56
CA HIS A 172 -18.03 14.41 27.41
C HIS A 172 -16.73 15.19 27.62
N ALA A 173 -15.83 14.70 28.46
CA ALA A 173 -14.53 15.34 28.71
C ALA A 173 -13.60 15.28 27.48
N ILE A 174 -13.80 14.31 26.57
CA ILE A 174 -12.93 14.06 25.41
C ILE A 174 -13.53 14.64 24.12
N ARG A 175 -14.86 14.67 23.99
CA ARG A 175 -15.55 15.13 22.77
C ARG A 175 -15.12 16.52 22.30
N GLY A 176 -15.07 17.50 23.21
CA GLY A 176 -14.68 18.87 22.87
C GLY A 176 -13.22 18.98 22.38
N PRO A 177 -12.25 18.42 23.11
CA PRO A 177 -10.87 18.32 22.63
C PRO A 177 -10.72 17.59 21.29
N VAL A 178 -11.42 16.47 21.09
CA VAL A 178 -11.40 15.71 19.81
C VAL A 178 -11.95 16.55 18.67
N GLU A 179 -13.11 17.17 18.84
CA GLU A 179 -13.71 18.09 17.87
C GLU A 179 -12.76 19.26 17.53
N THR A 180 -12.07 19.79 18.54
CA THR A 180 -11.14 20.91 18.36
C THR A 180 -9.91 20.50 17.55
N ILE A 181 -9.29 19.37 17.91
CA ILE A 181 -8.01 18.94 17.33
C ILE A 181 -8.21 18.30 15.95
N LEU A 182 -9.20 17.42 15.78
CA LEU A 182 -9.38 16.65 14.55
C LEU A 182 -10.29 17.35 13.52
N GLU A 183 -11.22 18.21 13.95
CA GLU A 183 -12.18 18.88 13.06
C GLU A 183 -11.95 20.40 12.93
N GLY A 184 -10.95 20.94 13.63
CA GLY A 184 -10.66 22.38 13.64
C GLY A 184 -11.66 23.20 14.47
N GLY A 185 -12.39 22.54 15.38
CA GLY A 185 -13.33 23.17 16.31
C GLY A 185 -14.76 23.26 15.81
N ARG A 186 -15.65 23.55 16.75
CA ARG A 186 -17.11 23.54 16.55
C ARG A 186 -17.58 24.51 15.47
N GLU A 187 -16.93 25.65 15.34
CA GLU A 187 -17.27 26.62 14.29
C GLU A 187 -16.99 26.06 12.89
N ALA A 188 -15.85 25.39 12.69
CA ALA A 188 -15.50 24.77 11.43
C ALA A 188 -16.45 23.62 11.07
N PHE A 189 -16.87 22.84 12.07
CA PHE A 189 -17.88 21.80 11.91
C PHE A 189 -19.25 22.37 11.48
N LEU A 190 -19.77 23.35 12.23
CA LEU A 190 -21.06 23.98 11.93
C LEU A 190 -21.05 24.68 10.57
N LEU A 191 -19.94 25.33 10.20
CA LEU A 191 -19.79 25.95 8.89
C LEU A 191 -19.87 24.92 7.75
N ARG A 192 -19.23 23.76 7.92
CA ARG A 192 -19.33 22.66 6.95
C ARG A 192 -20.76 22.14 6.84
N GLN A 193 -21.43 21.90 7.97
CA GLN A 193 -22.83 21.48 8.01
C GLN A 193 -23.75 22.48 7.26
N ALA A 194 -23.58 23.78 7.52
CA ALA A 194 -24.35 24.84 6.88
C ALA A 194 -24.09 24.91 5.36
N LYS A 195 -22.83 24.78 4.92
CA LYS A 195 -22.47 24.79 3.49
C LYS A 195 -23.01 23.57 2.73
N TYR A 196 -23.14 22.43 3.40
CA TYR A 196 -23.68 21.21 2.80
C TYR A 196 -25.22 21.14 2.82
N SER A 197 -25.89 22.19 3.30
CA SER A 197 -27.36 22.25 3.39
C SER A 197 -27.96 21.05 4.12
N MET A 198 -27.23 20.46 5.06
CA MET A 198 -27.76 19.40 5.93
C MET A 198 -28.66 20.06 6.99
N VAL A 199 -29.90 20.33 6.60
CA VAL A 199 -30.96 20.75 7.50
C VAL A 199 -31.36 19.53 8.33
N ASN A 200 -31.17 19.61 9.65
CA ASN A 200 -31.49 18.57 10.62
C ASN A 200 -32.95 18.07 10.44
N TYR A 201 -33.15 16.75 10.38
CA TYR A 201 -34.40 16.07 10.74
C TYR A 201 -34.13 15.16 11.94
#